data_AF-A0A505IPW3-F1
#
_entry.id   AF-A0A505IPW3-F1
#
_cell.length_a   1.000
_cell.length_b   1.000
_cell.length_c   1.000
_cell.angle_alpha   90.00
_cell.angle_beta   90.00
_cell.angle_gamma   90.00
#
_symmetry.space_group_name_H-M   'P 1'
#
loop_
_entity.id
_entity.type
_entity.pdbx_description
1 polymer ?
#
loop_
_entity_poly.entity_id
_entity_poly.type
_entity_poly.pdbx_seq_one_letter_code
_entity_poly.pdbx_strand_id
1 'polypeptide(L)'
;MALYKTEIFYLHVNQKISGNIKIFTSATIRRIEKLAAEYELITDNGESFKAENTPILCTGFQNGVKTIATSLFEYKENGEALLNQFDESTVAKNVFLTGPSVRNGSAIFCYVYKFRQRFALIANEIAQRNDLIVDPKKIEYYKKQSFYLDDCFDCDVTCTC
;
A
#
# COMPACT_ATOMS: atom_id res chain seq x y z
N MET A 1 -26.14 4.04 19.59
CA MET A 1 -26.83 3.69 18.33
C MET A 1 -26.28 4.62 17.25
N ALA A 2 -25.20 4.19 16.60
CA ALA A 2 -24.48 5.04 15.65
C ALA A 2 -25.22 5.01 14.31
N LEU A 3 -25.94 6.08 13.99
CA LEU A 3 -26.67 6.21 12.74
C LEU A 3 -25.67 6.37 11.59
N TYR A 4 -25.58 5.38 10.69
CA TYR A 4 -24.82 5.57 9.44
C TYR A 4 -25.44 6.69 8.62
N LYS A 5 -24.63 7.69 8.25
CA LYS A 5 -25.06 8.77 7.38
C LYS A 5 -25.09 8.24 5.94
N THR A 6 -26.29 8.03 5.42
CA THR A 6 -26.49 7.69 4.01
C THR A 6 -26.46 8.98 3.21
N GLU A 7 -25.51 9.12 2.29
CA GLU A 7 -25.49 10.22 1.33
C GLU A 7 -25.85 9.66 -0.05
N ILE A 8 -26.87 10.27 -0.68
CA ILE A 8 -27.32 9.90 -2.03
C ILE A 8 -26.66 10.87 -2.99
N PHE A 9 -25.80 10.33 -3.86
CA PHE A 9 -25.19 11.11 -4.93
C PHE A 9 -25.87 10.77 -6.26
N TYR A 10 -26.41 11.79 -6.91
CA TYR A 10 -26.87 11.69 -8.28
C TYR A 10 -25.66 11.79 -9.22
N LEU A 11 -25.17 10.64 -9.70
CA LEU A 11 -24.16 10.64 -10.75
C LEU A 11 -24.80 11.11 -12.06
N HIS A 12 -24.40 12.29 -12.53
CA HIS A 12 -24.73 12.79 -13.86
C HIS A 12 -23.77 12.19 -14.89
N VAL A 13 -23.79 10.86 -15.05
CA VAL A 13 -23.05 10.19 -16.13
C VAL A 13 -23.94 10.06 -17.36
N ASN A 14 -23.34 10.19 -18.54
CA ASN A 14 -24.01 10.20 -19.83
C ASN A 14 -25.05 9.06 -19.99
N GLN A 15 -26.23 9.45 -20.44
CA GLN A 15 -27.53 8.78 -20.30
C GLN A 15 -27.60 7.37 -20.92
N LYS A 16 -27.80 6.34 -20.07
CA LYS A 16 -28.62 5.15 -20.42
C LYS A 16 -28.97 4.21 -19.26
N ILE A 17 -28.45 4.43 -18.05
CA ILE A 17 -28.77 3.63 -16.86
C ILE A 17 -29.43 4.56 -15.84
N SER A 18 -30.74 4.40 -15.62
CA SER A 18 -31.43 5.00 -14.47
C SER A 18 -31.17 4.11 -13.26
N GLY A 19 -30.51 4.64 -12.24
CA GLY A 19 -30.24 3.94 -10.99
C GLY A 19 -29.74 4.90 -9.92
N ASN A 20 -30.15 4.68 -8.67
CA ASN A 20 -29.70 5.46 -7.52
C ASN A 20 -28.50 4.75 -6.87
N ILE A 21 -27.36 5.43 -6.75
CA ILE A 21 -26.23 4.94 -5.96
C ILE A 21 -26.38 5.47 -4.53
N LYS A 22 -26.42 4.54 -3.58
CA LYS A 22 -26.36 4.86 -2.15
C LYS A 22 -24.93 4.65 -1.68
N ILE A 23 -24.32 5.68 -1.11
CA ILE A 23 -22.99 5.60 -0.52
C ILE A 23 -23.16 5.59 0.99
N PHE A 24 -22.68 4.51 1.61
CA PHE A 24 -22.63 4.36 3.06
C PHE A 24 -21.21 4.69 3.50
N THR A 25 -21.06 5.75 4.29
CA THR A 25 -19.78 6.11 4.91
C THR A 25 -19.69 5.50 6.31
N SER A 26 -18.46 5.25 6.77
CA SER A 26 -18.17 4.69 8.10
C SER A 26 -18.72 3.27 8.36
N ALA A 27 -19.14 2.53 7.34
CA ALA A 27 -19.59 1.15 7.47
C ALA A 27 -18.41 0.17 7.33
N THR A 28 -18.06 -0.51 8.42
CA THR A 28 -17.04 -1.57 8.42
C THR A 28 -17.73 -2.93 8.31
N ILE A 29 -17.58 -3.60 7.16
CA ILE A 29 -18.13 -4.94 6.96
C ILE A 29 -17.22 -5.98 7.63
N ARG A 30 -17.78 -6.74 8.58
CA ARG A 30 -17.07 -7.80 9.33
C ARG A 30 -17.27 -9.19 8.71
N ARG A 31 -18.46 -9.46 8.17
CA ARG A 31 -18.83 -10.77 7.62
C ARG A 31 -19.75 -10.61 6.42
N ILE A 32 -19.64 -11.52 5.47
CA ILE A 32 -20.57 -11.65 4.35
C ILE A 32 -21.12 -13.07 4.37
N GLU A 33 -22.44 -13.20 4.41
CA GLU A 33 -23.13 -14.49 4.39
C GLU A 33 -23.95 -14.61 3.10
N LYS A 34 -23.83 -15.77 2.44
CA LYS A 34 -24.65 -16.07 1.27
C LYS A 34 -25.98 -16.66 1.75
N LEU A 35 -27.07 -15.98 1.41
CA LEU A 35 -28.44 -16.47 1.59
C LEU A 35 -28.92 -17.14 0.29
N ALA A 36 -30.17 -17.62 0.27
CA ALA A 36 -30.72 -18.37 -0.86
C ALA A 36 -30.72 -17.58 -2.19
N ALA A 37 -31.01 -16.27 -2.13
CA ALA A 37 -31.13 -15.41 -3.32
C ALA A 37 -30.32 -14.10 -3.22
N GLU A 38 -29.66 -13.84 -2.10
CA GLU A 38 -28.96 -12.58 -1.83
C GLU A 38 -27.75 -12.80 -0.90
N TYR A 39 -27.01 -11.74 -0.64
CA TYR A 39 -25.93 -11.69 0.33
C TYR A 39 -26.29 -10.74 1.46
N GLU A 40 -25.97 -11.14 2.68
CA GLU A 40 -26.05 -10.29 3.86
C GLU A 40 -24.64 -9.83 4.26
N LEU A 41 -24.42 -8.52 4.29
CA LEU A 41 -23.17 -7.89 4.69
C LEU A 41 -23.35 -7.34 6.11
N ILE A 42 -22.71 -7.98 7.09
CA ILE A 42 -22.87 -7.69 8.51
C ILE A 42 -21.74 -6.77 8.93
N THR A 43 -22.09 -5.65 9.55
CA THR A 43 -21.13 -4.66 10.05
C THR A 43 -20.55 -5.06 11.41
N ASP A 44 -19.49 -4.37 11.82
CA ASP A 44 -18.90 -4.51 13.16
C ASP A 44 -19.84 -4.08 14.30
N ASN A 45 -20.76 -3.14 14.04
CA ASN A 45 -21.74 -2.66 15.01
C ASN A 45 -23.04 -3.52 15.09
N GLY A 46 -23.13 -4.58 14.28
CA GLY A 46 -24.25 -5.52 14.28
C GLY A 46 -25.41 -5.17 13.33
N GLU A 47 -25.32 -4.08 12.58
CA GLU A 47 -26.24 -3.79 11.48
C GLU A 47 -25.95 -4.67 10.24
N SER A 48 -26.88 -4.73 9.30
CA SER A 48 -26.68 -5.47 8.05
C SER A 48 -27.22 -4.76 6.83
N PHE A 49 -26.53 -4.98 5.70
CA PHE A 49 -26.95 -4.57 4.37
C PHE A 49 -27.25 -5.80 3.52
N LYS A 50 -28.20 -5.67 2.60
CA LYS A 50 -28.54 -6.71 1.63
C LYS A 50 -27.99 -6.37 0.26
N ALA A 51 -27.40 -7.35 -0.41
CA ALA A 51 -26.93 -7.24 -1.78
C ALA A 51 -27.48 -8.41 -2.61
N GLU A 52 -28.22 -8.11 -3.67
CA GLU A 52 -28.75 -9.14 -4.58
C GLU A 52 -27.64 -9.87 -5.36
N ASN A 53 -26.54 -9.18 -5.64
CA ASN A 53 -25.41 -9.71 -6.41
C ASN A 53 -24.18 -9.95 -5.52
N THR A 54 -23.26 -10.79 -5.99
CA THR A 54 -22.01 -11.08 -5.28
C THR A 54 -21.22 -9.80 -4.99
N PRO A 55 -20.89 -9.52 -3.71
CA PRO A 55 -20.11 -8.33 -3.36
C PRO A 55 -18.71 -8.35 -3.97
N ILE A 56 -18.25 -7.20 -4.47
CA ILE A 56 -16.88 -7.01 -4.95
C ILE A 56 -16.03 -6.51 -3.78
N LEU A 57 -14.98 -7.24 -3.43
CA LEU A 57 -14.09 -6.91 -2.32
C LEU A 57 -12.93 -6.03 -2.79
N CYS A 58 -13.02 -4.73 -2.52
CA CYS A 58 -11.96 -3.75 -2.78
C CYS A 58 -11.10 -3.48 -1.53
N THR A 59 -10.72 -4.53 -0.79
CA THR A 59 -10.07 -4.43 0.54
C THR A 59 -8.54 -4.35 0.51
N GLY A 60 -7.94 -4.23 -0.68
CA GLY A 60 -6.49 -4.17 -0.86
C GLY A 60 -5.81 -5.53 -0.76
N PHE A 61 -4.51 -5.52 -0.43
CA PHE A 61 -3.65 -6.69 -0.41
C PHE A 61 -2.82 -6.78 0.88
N GLN A 62 -2.50 -7.99 1.30
CA GLN A 62 -1.51 -8.24 2.33
C GLN A 62 -0.09 -8.14 1.76
N ASN A 63 0.89 -7.80 2.62
CA ASN A 63 2.29 -7.77 2.20
C ASN A 63 2.79 -9.20 1.90
N GLY A 64 2.94 -9.51 0.62
CA GLY A 64 3.31 -10.86 0.15
C GLY A 64 4.67 -11.35 0.65
N VAL A 65 5.58 -10.46 1.07
CA VAL A 65 6.90 -10.81 1.61
C VAL A 65 6.77 -11.68 2.85
N LYS A 66 5.75 -11.43 3.68
CA LYS A 66 5.47 -12.25 4.87
C LYS A 66 5.15 -13.70 4.54
N THR A 67 4.59 -13.95 3.36
CA THR A 67 4.21 -15.29 2.91
C THR A 67 5.36 -16.03 2.22
N ILE A 68 6.13 -15.34 1.38
CA ILE A 68 7.14 -15.99 0.52
C ILE A 68 8.55 -16.02 1.12
N ALA A 69 8.81 -15.18 2.12
CA ALA A 69 10.15 -14.94 2.65
C ALA A 69 10.15 -14.79 4.17
N THR A 70 9.28 -15.52 4.88
CA THR A 70 9.04 -15.38 6.32
C THR A 70 10.30 -15.49 7.18
N SER A 71 11.25 -16.35 6.80
CA SER A 71 12.51 -16.53 7.54
C SER A 71 13.59 -15.51 7.18
N LEU A 72 13.36 -14.67 6.16
CA LEU A 72 14.35 -13.71 5.66
C LEU A 72 14.12 -12.30 6.21
N PHE A 73 13.02 -12.04 6.90
CA PHE A 73 12.70 -10.74 7.48
C PHE A 73 12.05 -10.91 8.86
N GLU A 74 12.25 -9.91 9.71
CA GLU A 74 11.36 -9.69 10.85
C GLU A 74 10.18 -8.82 10.41
N TYR A 75 9.06 -8.92 11.14
CA TYR A 75 7.83 -8.19 10.79
C TYR A 75 7.29 -7.46 12.00
N LYS A 76 6.76 -6.26 11.77
CA LYS A 76 5.90 -5.55 12.73
C LYS A 76 4.59 -6.31 12.93
N GLU A 77 3.84 -5.95 13.97
CA GLU A 77 2.50 -6.51 14.25
C GLU A 77 1.54 -6.36 13.07
N ASN A 78 1.62 -5.24 12.34
CA ASN A 78 0.82 -4.96 11.14
C ASN A 78 1.26 -5.75 9.89
N GLY A 79 2.30 -6.59 9.99
CA GLY A 79 2.81 -7.43 8.89
C GLY A 79 3.78 -6.75 7.93
N GLU A 80 4.20 -5.51 8.20
CA GLU A 80 5.27 -4.85 7.45
C GLU A 80 6.63 -5.45 7.81
N ALA A 81 7.49 -5.66 6.80
CA ALA A 81 8.87 -6.10 7.03
C ALA A 81 9.67 -4.99 7.73
N LEU A 82 10.50 -5.37 8.70
CA LEU A 82 11.50 -4.49 9.30
C LEU A 82 12.72 -4.42 8.38
N LEU A 83 13.09 -3.18 8.02
CA LEU A 83 14.17 -2.90 7.07
C LEU A 83 15.12 -1.85 7.65
N ASN A 84 16.39 -1.89 7.24
CA ASN A 84 17.35 -0.82 7.51
C ASN A 84 17.22 0.35 6.52
N GLN A 85 18.10 1.35 6.58
CA GLN A 85 18.01 2.53 5.71
C GLN A 85 18.22 2.25 4.20
N PHE A 86 18.67 1.05 3.83
CA PHE A 86 18.87 0.62 2.45
C PHE A 86 17.80 -0.37 1.96
N ASP A 87 16.67 -0.46 2.66
CA ASP A 87 15.62 -1.45 2.41
C ASP A 87 16.10 -2.92 2.53
N GLU A 88 17.14 -3.16 3.32
CA GLU A 88 17.65 -4.49 3.60
C GLU A 88 16.99 -5.08 4.85
N SER A 89 16.84 -6.41 4.86
CA SER A 89 16.46 -7.16 6.05
C SER A 89 17.38 -6.86 7.24
N THR A 90 16.79 -6.75 8.43
CA THR A 90 17.50 -6.62 9.70
C THR A 90 18.12 -7.91 10.21
N VAL A 91 17.71 -9.06 9.66
CA VAL A 91 18.14 -10.40 10.11
C VAL A 91 18.88 -11.23 9.07
N ALA A 92 18.77 -10.85 7.79
CA ALA A 92 19.43 -11.55 6.69
C ALA A 92 20.28 -10.59 5.85
N LYS A 93 21.60 -10.78 5.89
CA LYS A 93 22.55 -9.96 5.13
C LYS A 93 22.38 -10.17 3.63
N ASN A 94 22.48 -9.09 2.87
CA ASN A 94 22.34 -9.00 1.41
C ASN A 94 20.95 -9.42 0.90
N VAL A 95 19.91 -9.32 1.73
CA VAL A 95 18.52 -9.52 1.34
C VAL A 95 17.80 -8.19 1.36
N PHE A 96 17.42 -7.69 0.18
CA PHE A 96 16.77 -6.40 0.01
C PHE A 96 15.31 -6.55 -0.41
N LEU A 97 14.45 -5.66 0.08
CA LEU A 97 13.06 -5.57 -0.34
C LEU A 97 12.86 -4.37 -1.26
N THR A 98 12.15 -4.56 -2.37
CA THR A 98 11.81 -3.49 -3.32
C THR A 98 10.32 -3.50 -3.66
N GLY A 99 9.82 -2.38 -4.20
CA GLY A 99 8.47 -2.27 -4.72
C GLY A 99 7.45 -1.69 -3.72
N PRO A 100 6.14 -1.85 -3.99
CA PRO A 100 5.07 -1.13 -3.28
C PRO A 100 4.87 -1.55 -1.82
N SER A 101 5.47 -2.68 -1.43
CA SER A 101 5.45 -3.21 -0.07
C SER A 101 6.50 -2.59 0.86
N VAL A 102 7.43 -1.78 0.35
CA VAL A 102 8.46 -1.14 1.17
C VAL A 102 7.84 -0.06 2.07
N ARG A 103 8.28 -0.06 3.33
CA ARG A 103 7.94 0.93 4.35
C ARG A 103 9.24 1.26 5.07
N ASN A 104 9.67 2.51 5.02
CA ASN A 104 10.92 2.95 5.64
C ASN A 104 10.73 4.36 6.21
N GLY A 105 11.06 4.56 7.48
CA GLY A 105 10.70 5.79 8.20
C GLY A 105 9.20 6.07 8.13
N SER A 106 8.84 7.31 7.76
CA SER A 106 7.46 7.73 7.49
C SER A 106 7.03 7.47 6.03
N ALA A 107 7.94 7.04 5.17
CA ALA A 107 7.68 6.90 3.74
C ALA A 107 6.91 5.61 3.39
N ILE A 108 5.80 5.82 2.69
CA ILE A 108 4.98 4.76 2.08
C ILE A 108 5.25 4.72 0.58
N PHE A 109 5.83 3.63 0.10
CA PHE A 109 6.30 3.47 -1.28
C PHE A 109 5.26 2.83 -2.23
N CYS A 110 3.96 2.92 -1.95
CA CYS A 110 2.91 2.24 -2.72
C CYS A 110 2.72 2.73 -4.17
N TYR A 111 3.37 3.83 -4.57
CA TYR A 111 3.33 4.34 -5.94
C TYR A 111 4.63 4.03 -6.69
N VAL A 112 4.51 3.74 -7.98
CA VAL A 112 5.65 3.47 -8.87
C VAL A 112 6.69 4.58 -8.83
N TYR A 113 6.25 5.83 -8.85
CA TYR A 113 7.18 6.95 -8.81
C TYR A 113 7.93 7.09 -7.48
N LYS A 114 7.42 6.50 -6.39
CA LYS A 114 8.07 6.47 -5.08
C LYS A 114 9.04 5.29 -4.97
N PHE A 115 8.57 4.04 -5.12
CA PHE A 115 9.46 2.89 -4.87
C PHE A 115 10.65 2.84 -5.84
N ARG A 116 10.50 3.39 -7.06
CA ARG A 116 11.61 3.44 -8.02
C ARG A 116 12.78 4.31 -7.56
N GLN A 117 12.55 5.22 -6.61
CA GLN A 117 13.57 6.10 -6.05
C GLN A 117 14.58 5.35 -5.18
N ARG A 118 14.27 4.10 -4.80
CA ARG A 118 15.09 3.25 -3.95
C ARG A 118 16.04 2.34 -4.74
N PHE A 119 15.78 2.11 -6.03
CA PHE A 119 16.55 1.16 -6.82
C PHE A 119 18.03 1.54 -6.93
N ALA A 120 18.32 2.80 -7.25
CA ALA A 120 19.70 3.26 -7.39
C ALA A 120 20.45 3.28 -6.05
N LEU A 121 19.75 3.53 -4.95
CA LEU A 121 20.30 3.44 -3.60
C LEU A 121 20.75 2.00 -3.27
N ILE A 122 19.85 1.03 -3.45
CA ILE A 122 20.15 -0.39 -3.21
C ILE A 122 21.29 -0.87 -4.11
N ALA A 123 21.26 -0.51 -5.40
CA ALA A 123 22.32 -0.89 -6.34
C ALA A 123 23.68 -0.32 -5.93
N ASN A 124 23.72 0.93 -5.45
CA ASN A 124 24.94 1.56 -4.97
C ASN A 124 25.47 0.87 -3.70
N GLU A 125 24.59 0.52 -2.76
CA GLU A 125 24.95 -0.23 -1.55
C GLU A 125 25.53 -1.61 -1.89
N ILE A 126 24.90 -2.35 -2.81
CA ILE A 126 25.42 -3.64 -3.28
C ILE A 126 26.80 -3.47 -3.93
N ALA A 127 26.97 -2.46 -4.78
CA ALA A 127 28.25 -2.22 -5.45
C ALA A 127 29.37 -1.90 -4.45
N GLN A 128 29.11 -1.03 -3.47
CA GLN A 128 30.06 -0.68 -2.42
C GLN A 128 30.49 -1.90 -1.60
N ARG A 129 29.56 -2.80 -1.25
CA ARG A 129 29.87 -4.05 -0.53
C ARG A 129 30.72 -5.05 -1.31
N ASN A 130 30.74 -4.94 -2.63
CA ASN A 130 31.49 -5.81 -3.53
C ASN A 130 32.75 -5.12 -4.09
N ASP A 131 33.16 -4.00 -3.48
CA ASP A 131 34.32 -3.20 -3.90
C ASP A 131 34.25 -2.78 -5.39
N LEU A 132 33.02 -2.60 -5.91
CA LEU A 132 32.79 -2.19 -7.29
C LEU A 132 32.78 -0.67 -7.39
N ILE A 133 33.56 -0.15 -8.33
CA ILE A 133 33.59 1.29 -8.63
C ILE A 133 32.32 1.66 -9.41
N VAL A 134 31.44 2.43 -8.77
CA VAL A 134 30.27 3.03 -9.42
C VAL A 134 30.66 4.37 -10.02
N ASP A 135 30.33 4.58 -11.30
CA ASP A 135 30.51 5.87 -11.97
C ASP A 135 29.69 6.97 -11.24
N PRO A 136 30.33 8.00 -10.66
CA PRO A 136 29.65 9.07 -9.95
C PRO A 136 28.62 9.80 -10.83
N LYS A 137 28.86 9.88 -12.15
CA LYS A 137 27.92 10.51 -13.10
C LYS A 137 26.58 9.78 -13.17
N LYS A 138 26.58 8.45 -12.97
CA LYS A 138 25.34 7.67 -12.93
C LYS A 138 24.56 7.99 -11.65
N ILE A 139 25.22 8.04 -10.50
CA ILE A 139 24.57 8.42 -9.23
C ILE A 139 23.98 9.83 -9.33
N GLU A 140 24.74 10.78 -9.87
CA GLU A 140 24.27 12.15 -10.11
C GLU A 140 23.06 12.19 -11.04
N TYR A 141 23.05 11.40 -12.11
CA TYR A 141 21.90 11.26 -12.99
C TYR A 141 20.64 10.80 -12.24
N TYR A 142 20.72 9.73 -11.44
CA TYR A 142 19.57 9.25 -10.68
C TYR A 142 19.08 10.27 -9.65
N LYS A 143 19.98 11.00 -8.99
CA LYS A 143 19.62 12.12 -8.10
C LYS A 143 18.86 13.22 -8.85
N LYS A 144 19.35 13.64 -10.02
CA LYS A 144 18.69 14.66 -10.86
C LYS A 144 17.32 14.23 -11.39
N GLN A 145 17.11 12.94 -11.62
CA GLN A 145 15.81 12.41 -12.04
C GLN A 145 14.86 12.15 -10.86
N SER A 146 15.24 12.56 -9.63
CA SER A 146 14.50 12.24 -8.40
C SER A 146 14.32 10.74 -8.18
N PHE A 147 15.26 9.91 -8.64
CA PHE A 147 15.26 8.44 -8.52
C PHE A 147 16.31 7.91 -7.53
N TYR A 148 16.76 8.78 -6.61
CA TYR A 148 17.69 8.42 -5.55
C TYR A 148 17.23 9.09 -4.27
N LEU A 149 16.43 8.37 -3.47
CA LEU A 149 15.95 8.83 -2.18
C LEU A 149 16.71 8.06 -1.09
N ASP A 150 17.64 8.71 -0.41
CA ASP A 150 18.47 8.15 0.66
C ASP A 150 17.98 8.52 2.08
N ASP A 151 17.22 9.60 2.22
CA ASP A 151 16.56 10.00 3.46
C ASP A 151 15.03 9.77 3.39
N CYS A 152 14.48 9.08 4.40
CA CYS A 152 13.05 8.77 4.51
C CYS A 152 12.42 9.34 5.80
N PHE A 153 13.12 10.21 6.53
CA PHE A 153 12.61 10.79 7.77
C PHE A 153 11.68 11.98 7.52
N ASP A 154 11.89 12.76 6.45
CA ASP A 154 11.10 13.96 6.11
C ASP A 154 10.47 13.86 4.71
N CYS A 155 9.67 12.81 4.49
CA CYS A 155 8.99 12.56 3.22
C CYS A 155 7.54 13.09 3.18
N ASP A 156 7.16 13.96 4.11
CA ASP A 156 5.82 14.53 4.16
C ASP A 156 5.60 15.49 2.99
N VAL A 157 4.62 15.16 2.15
CA VAL A 157 4.16 16.04 1.08
C VAL A 157 3.21 17.06 1.70
N THR A 158 3.79 18.11 2.27
CA THR A 158 3.03 19.27 2.76
C THR A 158 3.08 20.38 1.71
N CYS A 159 1.96 20.59 1.02
CA CYS A 159 1.79 21.78 0.19
C CYS A 159 1.47 22.96 1.11
N THR A 160 2.19 24.06 0.95
CA THR A 160 1.97 25.30 1.72
C THR A 160 0.76 26.10 1.24
N CYS A 161 0.17 25.75 0.09
CA CYS A 161 -1.07 26.30 -0.45
C CYS A 161 -1.71 25.35 -1.46
#